data_AF-A0A7X2MMJ8-F1
#
_entry.id   AF-A0A7X2MMJ8-F1
#
_cell.length_a   1.000
_cell.length_b   1.000
_cell.length_c   1.000
_cell.angle_alpha   90.00
_cell.angle_beta   90.00
_cell.angle_gamma   90.00
#
_symmetry.space_group_name_H-M   'P 1'
#
loop_
_entity.id
_entity.type
_entity.pdbx_description
1 polymer ?
#
loop_
_entity_poly.entity_id
_entity_poly.type
_entity_poly.pdbx_seq_one_letter_code
_entity_poly.pdbx_strand_id
1 'polypeptide(L)'
;RNRRHFFSDWFADSPRNADDVTRTLSPDTVTVVKHLNRQASGAEQVPGLGVIARRITYIPARAITPQVLNQIQTGDYVGVYATSQSLDVTHVGIAVRHDGRLWFRNASSLAVNRKVVDAPFREYMRSKPGIIVLRAVPLTAP
;
A
#
# COMPACT_ATOMS: atom_id res chain seq x y z
N ARG A 1 9.63 0.27 21.37
CA ARG A 1 9.17 -0.37 20.12
C ARG A 1 8.10 0.52 19.49
N ASN A 2 8.52 1.58 18.79
CA ASN A 2 7.58 2.63 18.34
C ASN A 2 7.53 2.75 16.80
N ARG A 3 8.23 1.86 16.09
CA ARG A 3 8.28 1.87 14.63
C ARG A 3 7.10 1.09 14.08
N ARG A 4 6.42 1.68 13.11
CA ARG A 4 5.42 1.00 12.26
C ARG A 4 6.17 0.22 11.19
N HIS A 5 6.05 -1.10 11.23
CA HIS A 5 6.83 -2.00 10.37
C HIS A 5 6.06 -2.41 9.12
N PHE A 6 4.74 -2.53 9.25
CA PHE A 6 3.84 -2.90 8.18
C PHE A 6 3.16 -1.64 7.65
N PHE A 7 2.86 -1.60 6.35
CA PHE A 7 2.19 -0.45 5.75
C PHE A 7 0.82 -0.20 6.39
N SER A 8 0.13 -1.29 6.72
CA SER A 8 -1.16 -1.27 7.40
C SER A 8 -1.09 -0.75 8.82
N ASP A 9 0.08 -0.74 9.47
CA ASP A 9 0.20 -0.13 10.80
C ASP A 9 -0.18 1.35 10.75
N TRP A 10 0.03 2.03 9.62
CA TRP A 10 -0.29 3.46 9.44
C TRP A 10 -1.78 3.79 9.59
N PHE A 11 -2.66 2.83 9.33
CA PHE A 11 -4.11 2.98 9.54
C PHE A 11 -4.65 2.16 10.72
N ALA A 12 -3.95 1.10 11.13
CA ALA A 12 -4.41 0.21 12.20
C ALA A 12 -4.06 0.72 13.60
N ASP A 13 -2.89 1.35 13.76
CA ASP A 13 -2.42 1.77 15.09
C ASP A 13 -2.79 3.22 15.38
N SER A 14 -3.07 3.52 16.66
CA SER A 14 -3.39 4.86 17.14
C SER A 14 -2.13 5.60 17.65
N PRO A 15 -2.01 6.93 17.42
CA PRO A 15 -2.86 7.75 16.55
C PRO A 15 -2.68 7.36 15.08
N ARG A 16 -3.76 7.37 14.28
CA ARG A 16 -3.68 6.96 12.87
C ARG A 16 -2.93 8.01 12.06
N ASN A 17 -2.02 7.58 11.19
CA ASN A 17 -1.32 8.44 10.25
C ASN A 17 -2.10 8.60 8.94
N ALA A 18 -2.90 7.60 8.58
CA ALA A 18 -3.69 7.58 7.36
C ALA A 18 -4.99 6.77 7.54
N ASP A 19 -5.99 7.07 6.72
CA ASP A 19 -7.19 6.27 6.53
C ASP A 19 -6.99 5.28 5.37
N ASP A 20 -7.48 4.05 5.53
CA ASP A 20 -7.57 3.08 4.43
C ASP A 20 -8.79 3.40 3.55
N VAL A 21 -8.55 4.04 2.40
CA VAL A 21 -9.58 4.41 1.44
C VAL A 21 -9.82 3.33 0.38
N THR A 22 -9.10 2.20 0.44
CA THR A 22 -9.10 1.18 -0.62
C THR A 22 -10.52 0.71 -1.00
N ARG A 23 -11.39 0.50 0.00
CA ARG A 23 -12.78 0.06 -0.23
C ARG A 23 -13.68 1.16 -0.81
N THR A 24 -13.34 2.43 -0.63
CA THR A 24 -14.14 3.53 -1.18
C THR A 24 -13.88 3.73 -2.66
N LEU A 25 -12.75 3.25 -3.18
CA LEU A 25 -12.34 3.46 -4.58
C LEU A 25 -13.00 2.48 -5.55
N SER A 26 -13.39 1.28 -5.10
CA SER A 26 -13.95 0.23 -5.95
C SER A 26 -14.85 -0.73 -5.16
N PRO A 27 -15.98 -1.20 -5.70
CA PRO A 27 -16.72 -2.32 -5.12
C PRO A 27 -15.95 -3.66 -5.24
N ASP A 28 -15.05 -3.78 -6.22
CA ASP A 28 -14.31 -5.01 -6.53
C ASP A 28 -13.06 -5.19 -5.65
N THR A 29 -13.22 -4.96 -4.33
CA THR A 29 -12.14 -5.21 -3.36
C THR A 29 -12.17 -6.63 -2.83
N VAL A 30 -10.99 -7.15 -2.48
CA VAL A 30 -10.84 -8.43 -1.79
C VAL A 30 -10.30 -8.15 -0.39
N THR A 31 -10.92 -8.73 0.63
CA THR A 31 -10.45 -8.66 2.01
C THR A 31 -9.98 -10.02 2.48
N VAL A 32 -8.75 -10.08 3.00
CA VAL A 32 -8.15 -11.29 3.58
C VAL A 32 -7.67 -11.02 5.00
N VAL A 33 -7.59 -12.06 5.83
CA VAL A 33 -6.87 -12.01 7.11
C VAL A 33 -5.45 -12.51 6.88
N LYS A 34 -4.46 -11.75 7.34
CA LYS A 34 -3.04 -12.11 7.30
C LYS A 34 -2.46 -12.23 8.70
N HIS A 35 -1.44 -13.07 8.84
CA HIS A 35 -0.63 -13.19 10.04
C HIS A 35 0.74 -12.57 9.77
N LEU A 36 0.80 -11.24 9.88
CA LEU A 36 1.99 -10.47 9.57
C LEU A 36 3.15 -10.88 10.48
N ASN A 37 4.37 -10.77 9.96
CA ASN A 37 5.63 -11.20 10.58
C ASN A 37 5.85 -12.72 10.68
N ARG A 38 4.84 -13.57 10.42
CA ARG A 38 4.97 -15.03 10.55
C ARG A 38 5.60 -15.66 9.31
N GLN A 39 6.82 -16.16 9.41
CA GLN A 39 7.47 -16.93 8.36
C GLN A 39 6.82 -18.31 8.18
N ALA A 40 7.10 -18.98 7.05
CA ALA A 40 6.64 -20.35 6.79
C ALA A 40 7.14 -21.36 7.83
N SER A 41 8.34 -21.15 8.38
CA SER A 41 8.92 -21.93 9.49
C SER A 41 8.20 -21.72 10.83
N GLY A 42 7.31 -20.73 10.94
CA GLY A 42 6.70 -20.28 12.19
C GLY A 42 7.50 -19.23 12.95
N ALA A 43 8.76 -18.96 12.56
CA ALA A 43 9.58 -17.92 13.16
C ALA A 43 9.11 -16.50 12.79
N GLU A 44 9.56 -15.51 13.56
CA GLU A 44 9.34 -14.10 13.26
C GLU A 44 10.35 -13.58 12.23
N GLN A 45 9.89 -12.82 11.24
CA GLN A 45 10.78 -12.16 10.28
C GLN A 45 11.53 -10.98 10.89
N VAL A 46 10.85 -10.21 11.74
CA VAL A 46 11.42 -9.15 12.57
C VAL A 46 11.43 -9.65 14.00
N PRO A 47 12.61 -9.99 14.56
CA PRO A 47 12.71 -10.57 15.90
C PRO A 47 12.08 -9.68 16.98
N GLY A 48 11.21 -10.29 17.78
CA GLY A 48 10.53 -9.70 18.90
C GLY A 48 9.24 -8.98 18.53
N LEU A 49 8.98 -8.65 17.26
CA LEU A 49 7.81 -7.86 16.89
C LEU A 49 6.48 -8.58 17.18
N GLY A 50 6.48 -9.91 17.32
CA GLY A 50 5.26 -10.69 17.45
C GLY A 50 4.62 -10.96 16.09
N VAL A 51 3.66 -11.89 16.07
CA VAL A 51 2.80 -12.14 14.90
C VAL A 51 1.52 -11.33 15.05
N ILE A 52 1.15 -10.57 14.02
CA ILE A 52 0.02 -9.64 14.08
C ILE A 52 -1.05 -10.10 13.09
N ALA A 53 -2.23 -10.47 13.59
CA ALA A 53 -3.40 -10.72 12.75
C ALA A 53 -3.93 -9.39 12.20
N ARG A 54 -4.05 -9.26 10.88
CA ARG A 54 -4.49 -8.02 10.22
C ARG A 54 -5.45 -8.32 9.07
N ARG A 55 -6.59 -7.62 9.03
CA ARG A 55 -7.47 -7.60 7.85
C ARG A 55 -6.87 -6.66 6.82
N ILE A 56 -6.62 -7.17 5.63
CA ILE A 56 -6.05 -6.41 4.51
C ILE A 56 -7.09 -6.40 3.39
N THR A 57 -7.53 -5.20 3.03
CA THR A 57 -8.39 -4.96 1.85
C THR A 57 -7.51 -4.47 0.71
N TYR A 58 -7.64 -5.04 -0.48
CA TYR A 58 -6.91 -4.60 -1.67
C TYR A 58 -7.80 -4.62 -2.91
N ILE A 59 -7.44 -3.80 -3.91
CA ILE A 59 -8.02 -3.83 -5.26
C ILE A 59 -7.12 -4.70 -6.14
N PRO A 60 -7.60 -5.86 -6.65
CA PRO A 60 -6.82 -6.67 -7.59
C PRO A 60 -6.41 -5.86 -8.83
N ALA A 61 -5.23 -6.11 -9.42
CA ALA A 61 -4.77 -5.29 -10.54
C ALA A 61 -5.72 -5.25 -11.74
N ARG A 62 -6.44 -6.36 -12.01
CA ARG A 62 -7.48 -6.45 -13.04
C ARG A 62 -8.69 -5.53 -12.79
N ALA A 63 -8.92 -5.14 -11.54
CA ALA A 63 -10.03 -4.28 -11.11
C ALA A 63 -9.63 -2.80 -11.03
N ILE A 64 -8.41 -2.43 -11.44
CA ILE A 64 -7.97 -1.04 -11.52
C ILE A 64 -8.49 -0.42 -12.83
N THR A 65 -9.74 0.03 -12.79
CA THR A 65 -10.42 0.68 -13.92
C THR A 65 -10.08 2.18 -14.01
N PRO A 66 -10.39 2.85 -15.13
CA PRO A 66 -10.27 4.32 -15.22
C PRO A 66 -11.02 5.06 -14.10
N GLN A 67 -12.17 4.55 -13.66
CA GLN A 67 -12.95 5.11 -12.56
C GLN A 67 -12.21 5.01 -11.21
N VAL A 68 -11.53 3.88 -10.95
CA VAL A 68 -10.64 3.74 -9.79
C VAL A 68 -9.50 4.75 -9.86
N LEU A 69 -8.83 4.84 -11.01
CA LEU A 69 -7.72 5.77 -11.23
C LEU A 69 -8.12 7.24 -11.01
N ASN A 70 -9.35 7.63 -11.36
CA ASN A 70 -9.84 9.00 -11.19
C ASN A 70 -10.13 9.37 -9.73
N GLN A 71 -10.40 8.39 -8.87
CA GLN A 71 -10.67 8.62 -7.45
C GLN A 71 -9.40 8.68 -6.58
N ILE A 72 -8.28 8.15 -7.08
CA ILE A 72 -6.97 8.28 -6.43
C ILE A 72 -6.50 9.74 -6.54
N GLN A 73 -6.11 10.31 -5.40
CA GLN A 73 -5.71 11.70 -5.26
C GLN A 73 -4.18 11.83 -5.22
N THR A 74 -3.67 12.99 -5.65
CA THR A 74 -2.27 13.33 -5.38
C THR A 74 -2.04 13.33 -3.88
N GLY A 75 -0.99 12.64 -3.43
CA GLY A 75 -0.67 12.49 -2.01
C GLY A 75 -1.16 11.19 -1.38
N ASP A 76 -2.03 10.42 -2.06
CA ASP A 76 -2.40 9.08 -1.58
C ASP A 76 -1.17 8.17 -1.53
N TYR A 77 -1.01 7.44 -0.43
CA TYR A 77 0.01 6.42 -0.28
C TYR A 77 -0.49 5.13 -0.91
N VAL A 78 0.33 4.54 -1.77
CA VAL A 78 -0.06 3.35 -2.54
C VAL A 78 0.90 2.23 -2.22
N GLY A 79 0.35 1.14 -1.69
CA GLY A 79 1.06 -0.10 -1.40
C GLY A 79 0.76 -1.17 -2.44
N VAL A 80 1.80 -1.83 -2.96
CA VAL A 80 1.66 -3.00 -3.83
C VAL A 80 1.35 -4.21 -2.96
N TYR A 81 0.16 -4.79 -3.12
CA TYR A 81 -0.30 -5.93 -2.32
C TYR A 81 0.68 -7.12 -2.41
N ALA A 82 1.10 -7.62 -1.24
CA ALA A 82 1.88 -8.85 -1.14
C ALA A 82 0.96 -10.08 -1.18
N THR A 83 1.33 -11.16 -1.85
CA THR A 83 0.57 -12.42 -1.78
C THR A 83 0.96 -13.28 -0.59
N SER A 84 2.12 -13.05 0.02
CA SER A 84 2.56 -13.78 1.21
C SER A 84 1.69 -13.47 2.42
N GLN A 85 1.57 -14.45 3.31
CA GLN A 85 0.84 -14.32 4.59
C GLN A 85 1.57 -13.43 5.61
N SER A 86 2.89 -13.31 5.49
CA SER A 86 3.76 -12.59 6.43
C SER A 86 3.85 -11.08 6.20
N LEU A 87 3.40 -10.59 5.03
CA LEU A 87 3.52 -9.19 4.61
C LEU A 87 2.18 -8.68 4.10
N ASP A 88 1.92 -7.39 4.29
CA ASP A 88 0.78 -6.69 3.70
C ASP A 88 1.11 -6.13 2.31
N VAL A 89 2.26 -5.47 2.17
CA VAL A 89 2.76 -4.91 0.91
C VAL A 89 4.20 -5.30 0.62
N THR A 90 4.58 -5.31 -0.65
CA THR A 90 5.99 -5.55 -1.08
C THR A 90 6.73 -4.27 -1.42
N HIS A 91 6.02 -3.21 -1.81
CA HIS A 91 6.59 -1.92 -2.17
C HIS A 91 5.56 -0.82 -1.96
N VAL A 92 6.04 0.40 -1.72
CA VAL A 92 5.19 1.58 -1.48
C VAL A 92 5.66 2.77 -2.31
N GLY A 93 4.76 3.72 -2.53
CA GLY A 93 5.03 5.00 -3.15
C GLY A 93 3.85 5.94 -2.98
N ILE A 94 3.89 7.07 -3.68
CA ILE A 94 2.89 8.14 -3.59
C ILE A 94 2.24 8.33 -4.96
N ALA A 95 0.93 8.48 -4.98
CA ALA A 95 0.19 8.91 -6.15
C ALA A 95 0.47 10.38 -6.45
N VAL A 96 0.87 10.69 -7.68
CA VAL A 96 1.11 12.07 -8.12
C VAL A 96 0.44 12.29 -9.46
N ARG A 97 -0.30 13.39 -9.61
CA ARG A 97 -0.85 13.81 -10.90
C ARG A 97 0.02 14.91 -11.52
N HIS A 98 0.46 14.67 -12.74
CA HIS A 98 1.03 15.68 -13.62
C HIS A 98 0.77 15.29 -15.08
N ASP A 99 0.72 16.29 -15.96
CA ASP A 99 0.45 16.12 -17.39
C ASP A 99 -0.88 15.38 -17.68
N GLY A 100 -1.90 15.63 -16.84
CA GLY A 100 -3.22 15.00 -16.95
C GLY A 100 -3.25 13.49 -16.63
N ARG A 101 -2.15 12.91 -16.14
CA ARG A 101 -2.04 11.46 -15.87
C ARG A 101 -1.70 11.19 -14.41
N LEU A 102 -2.04 9.99 -13.95
CA LEU A 102 -1.66 9.48 -12.64
C LEU A 102 -0.32 8.73 -12.73
N TRP A 103 0.60 9.09 -11.84
CA TRP A 103 1.93 8.53 -11.72
C TRP A 103 2.13 7.91 -10.34
N PHE A 104 2.95 6.86 -10.30
CA PHE A 104 3.42 6.24 -9.08
C PHE A 104 4.84 6.72 -8.80
N ARG A 105 4.98 7.66 -7.87
CA ARG A 105 6.27 8.16 -7.41
C ARG A 105 6.83 7.22 -6.36
N ASN A 106 7.98 6.59 -6.63
CA ASN A 106 8.58 5.64 -5.70
C ASN A 106 10.11 5.70 -5.67
N ALA A 107 10.69 5.32 -4.52
CA ALA A 107 12.12 5.06 -4.42
C ALA A 107 12.43 3.70 -5.06
N SER A 108 12.98 3.71 -6.28
CA SER A 108 13.25 2.47 -7.02
C SER A 108 14.64 1.93 -6.71
N SER A 109 14.70 0.66 -6.27
CA SER A 109 15.95 -0.05 -6.01
C SER A 109 16.58 -0.68 -7.26
N LEU A 110 15.87 -0.69 -8.41
CA LEU A 110 16.39 -1.19 -9.68
C LEU A 110 17.69 -0.46 -10.03
N ALA A 111 18.69 -1.21 -10.50
CA ALA A 111 20.02 -0.69 -10.80
C ALA A 111 19.98 0.51 -11.77
N VAL A 112 19.07 0.47 -12.75
CA VAL A 112 18.87 1.55 -13.73
C VAL A 112 18.28 2.84 -13.14
N ASN A 113 17.65 2.76 -11.97
CA ASN A 113 17.01 3.91 -11.33
C ASN A 113 17.84 4.40 -10.13
N ARG A 114 17.94 3.58 -9.07
CA ARG A 114 18.59 3.91 -7.78
C ARG A 114 18.25 5.31 -7.24
N LYS A 115 17.03 5.78 -7.53
CA LYS A 115 16.54 7.12 -7.21
C LYS A 115 15.02 7.14 -7.15
N VAL A 116 14.47 8.28 -6.74
CA VAL A 116 13.02 8.54 -6.86
C VAL A 116 12.68 8.69 -8.34
N VAL A 117 11.68 7.94 -8.78
CA VAL A 117 11.17 7.98 -10.16
C VAL A 117 9.66 8.08 -10.16
N ASP A 118 9.11 8.61 -11.25
CA ASP A 118 7.70 8.55 -11.55
C ASP A 118 7.47 7.49 -12.63
N ALA A 119 6.74 6.43 -12.27
CA ALA A 119 6.32 5.40 -13.21
C ALA A 119 4.85 5.62 -13.61
N PRO A 120 4.48 5.41 -14.89
CA PRO A 120 3.07 5.45 -15.29
C PRO A 120 2.26 4.46 -14.45
N PHE A 121 1.26 4.95 -13.70
CA PHE A 121 0.65 4.19 -12.61
C PHE A 121 0.00 2.89 -13.11
N ARG A 122 -0.79 2.97 -14.18
CA ARG A 122 -1.53 1.83 -14.73
C ARG A 122 -0.56 0.76 -15.25
N GLU A 123 0.48 1.17 -15.95
CA GLU A 123 1.50 0.28 -16.51
C GLU A 123 2.29 -0.41 -15.39
N TYR A 124 2.69 0.33 -14.37
CA TYR A 124 3.42 -0.20 -13.22
C TYR A 124 2.60 -1.25 -12.46
N MET A 125 1.31 -0.98 -12.24
CA MET A 125 0.42 -1.84 -11.46
C MET A 125 -0.11 -3.06 -12.23
N ARG A 126 -0.08 -3.04 -13.57
CA ARG A 126 -0.64 -4.10 -14.42
C ARG A 126 -0.06 -5.49 -14.13
N SER A 127 1.23 -5.56 -13.78
CA SER A 127 1.93 -6.81 -13.47
C SER A 127 1.91 -7.19 -11.98
N LYS A 128 1.21 -6.42 -11.14
CA LYS A 128 1.18 -6.61 -9.69
C LYS A 128 -0.06 -7.39 -9.26
N PRO A 129 -0.07 -8.00 -8.06
CA PRO A 129 -1.25 -8.67 -7.53
C PRO A 129 -2.44 -7.72 -7.28
N GLY A 130 -2.15 -6.49 -6.87
CA GLY A 130 -3.16 -5.47 -6.56
C GLY A 130 -2.57 -4.31 -5.76
N ILE A 131 -3.44 -3.39 -5.34
CA ILE A 131 -3.07 -2.18 -4.61
C ILE A 131 -3.88 -2.01 -3.32
N ILE A 132 -3.23 -1.40 -2.33
CA ILE A 132 -3.84 -0.83 -1.13
C ILE A 132 -3.59 0.68 -1.20
N VAL A 133 -4.60 1.49 -0.90
CA VAL A 133 -4.51 2.96 -0.97
C VAL A 133 -4.86 3.55 0.38
N LEU A 134 -3.92 4.30 0.96
CA LEU A 134 -4.12 5.06 2.18
C LEU A 134 -4.12 6.55 1.87
N ARG A 135 -4.92 7.33 2.60
CA ARG A 135 -4.97 8.78 2.52
C ARG A 135 -4.56 9.38 3.85
N ALA A 136 -3.61 10.31 3.85
CA ALA A 136 -3.12 10.93 5.08
C ALA A 136 -4.28 11.54 5.88
N VAL A 137 -4.30 11.31 7.20
CA VAL A 137 -5.21 12.03 8.08
C VAL A 137 -4.78 13.49 8.09
N PRO A 138 -5.70 14.46 7.90
CA PRO A 138 -5.36 15.87 8.00
C PRO A 138 -4.64 16.17 9.31
N LEU A 139 -3.55 16.93 9.25
CA LEU A 139 -3.00 17.50 10.46
C LEU A 139 -4.05 18.44 11.03
N THR A 140 -4.64 18.09 12.17
CA THR A 140 -5.33 19.09 12.97
C THR A 140 -4.27 20.08 13.43
N ALA A 141 -4.38 21.33 12.96
CA ALA A 141 -3.60 22.41 13.53
C ALA A 141 -3.87 22.45 15.05
N PRO A 142 -2.83 22.69 15.87
CA PRO A 142 -3.02 22.89 17.31
C PRO A 142 -3.93 24.09 17.60
#